data_AF-A0A645EX39-F1
#
_entry.id   AF-A0A645EX39-F1
#
_cell.length_a   1.000
_cell.length_b   1.000
_cell.length_c   1.000
_cell.angle_alpha   90.00
_cell.angle_beta   90.00
_cell.angle_gamma   90.00
#
_symmetry.space_group_name_H-M   'P 1'
#
loop_
_entity.id
_entity.type
_entity.pdbx_description
1 polymer ?
#
loop_
_entity_poly.entity_id
_entity_poly.type
_entity_poly.pdbx_seq_one_letter_code
_entity_poly.pdbx_strand_id
1 'polypeptide(L)'
;MGTEGTFSDGADKENVFDRNPLTIFDSDSASGAWVGQDFGRPVAIEKILYIPRSDGNSIIFGNEYELVYWDDGNWVSLGRKTADNNFLEYSNCPKGALYLLHNRTTGIEERIFTYENNEQIWW
;
A
#
# COMPACT_ATOMS: atom_id res chain seq x y z
N MET A 1 -0.74 23.13 1.19
CA MET A 1 0.38 24.08 0.93
C MET A 1 1.57 23.25 0.46
N GLY A 2 2.46 23.79 -0.36
CA GLY A 2 3.63 23.04 -0.82
C GLY A 2 4.40 23.73 -1.92
N THR A 3 5.43 23.05 -2.41
CA THR A 3 6.22 23.43 -3.59
C THR A 3 5.33 23.46 -4.84
N GLU A 4 5.52 24.48 -5.67
CA GLU A 4 4.91 24.59 -7.00
C GLU A 4 5.86 24.00 -8.06
N GLY A 5 5.31 23.58 -9.20
CA GLY A 5 6.06 22.97 -10.30
C GLY A 5 6.05 21.44 -10.22
N THR A 6 5.83 20.80 -11.38
CA THR A 6 5.72 19.35 -11.56
C THR A 6 6.41 18.94 -12.86
N PHE A 7 6.99 17.74 -12.89
CA PHE A 7 7.47 17.09 -14.13
C PHE A 7 6.36 16.38 -14.89
N SER A 8 5.34 15.88 -14.18
CA SER A 8 4.27 15.06 -14.75
C SER A 8 2.95 15.83 -14.82
N ASP A 9 2.23 15.68 -15.93
CA ASP A 9 0.87 16.23 -16.04
C ASP A 9 -0.06 15.58 -14.99
N GLY A 10 -0.81 16.41 -14.27
CA GLY A 10 -1.71 15.98 -13.20
C GLY A 10 -1.04 15.48 -11.91
N ALA A 11 0.27 15.69 -11.70
CA ALA A 11 0.97 15.31 -10.47
C ALA A 11 0.98 16.42 -9.40
N ASP A 12 -0.21 16.95 -9.11
CA ASP A 12 -0.39 18.08 -8.22
C ASP A 12 -0.14 17.72 -6.74
N LYS A 13 0.30 18.72 -5.96
CA LYS A 13 0.57 18.56 -4.51
C LYS A 13 -0.67 18.14 -3.71
N GLU A 14 -1.87 18.47 -4.18
CA GLU A 14 -3.13 18.08 -3.57
C GLU A 14 -3.39 16.56 -3.62
N ASN A 15 -2.80 15.86 -4.60
CA ASN A 15 -2.97 14.41 -4.77
C ASN A 15 -2.47 13.62 -3.56
N VAL A 16 -1.52 14.12 -2.77
CA VAL A 16 -1.06 13.40 -1.57
C VAL A 16 -2.14 13.28 -0.48
N PHE A 17 -3.28 13.96 -0.64
CA PHE A 17 -4.39 13.97 0.29
C PHE A 17 -5.70 13.41 -0.29
N ASP A 18 -5.72 12.94 -1.55
CA ASP A 18 -6.94 12.51 -2.25
C ASP A 18 -7.36 11.05 -1.98
N ARG A 19 -6.51 10.30 -1.26
CA ARG A 19 -6.64 8.85 -0.94
C ARG A 19 -6.62 7.93 -2.17
N ASN A 20 -6.11 8.40 -3.29
CA ASN A 20 -5.91 7.60 -4.48
C ASN A 20 -4.42 7.24 -4.63
N PRO A 21 -4.02 5.98 -4.39
CA PRO A 21 -2.60 5.59 -4.48
C PRO A 21 -2.06 5.59 -5.92
N LEU A 22 -2.90 5.85 -6.93
CA LEU A 22 -2.51 5.94 -8.34
C LEU A 22 -2.28 7.39 -8.81
N THR A 23 -2.71 8.40 -8.03
CA THR A 23 -2.29 9.79 -8.25
C THR A 23 -1.00 10.04 -7.46
N ILE A 24 -0.23 11.03 -7.90
CA ILE A 24 1.09 11.32 -7.33
C ILE A 24 1.28 12.82 -7.16
N PHE A 25 2.21 13.18 -6.31
CA PHE A 25 2.86 14.48 -6.32
C PHE A 25 4.32 14.28 -6.76
N ASP A 26 4.79 15.09 -7.69
CA ASP A 26 6.20 15.24 -7.97
C ASP A 26 6.60 16.73 -8.01
N SER A 27 7.89 17.01 -8.14
CA SER A 27 8.39 18.38 -8.25
C SER A 27 9.49 18.45 -9.29
N ASP A 28 9.53 19.57 -10.02
CA ASP A 28 10.61 19.93 -10.95
C ASP A 28 11.95 20.22 -10.25
N SER A 29 11.96 20.32 -8.91
CA SER A 29 13.17 20.44 -8.10
C SER A 29 13.72 19.07 -7.68
N ALA A 30 15.02 18.86 -7.90
CA ALA A 30 15.72 17.64 -7.49
C ALA A 30 15.81 17.45 -5.97
N SER A 31 15.59 18.50 -5.17
CA SER A 31 15.62 18.42 -3.70
C SER A 31 14.85 19.56 -3.03
N GLY A 32 14.42 19.36 -1.78
CA GLY A 32 13.75 20.40 -0.99
C GLY A 32 12.29 20.65 -1.35
N ALA A 33 11.71 19.83 -2.23
CA ALA A 33 10.28 19.80 -2.46
C ALA A 33 9.54 19.38 -1.18
N TRP A 34 8.43 20.03 -0.89
CA TRP A 34 7.64 19.76 0.31
C TRP A 34 6.15 19.94 0.04
N VAL A 35 5.35 19.23 0.83
CA VAL A 35 3.90 19.37 0.87
C VAL A 35 3.45 19.33 2.32
N GLY A 36 2.40 20.07 2.65
CA GLY A 36 1.87 20.18 3.98
C GLY A 36 0.36 20.39 3.99
N GLN A 37 -0.28 19.79 4.98
CA GLN A 37 -1.71 19.95 5.26
C GLN A 37 -1.90 21.02 6.33
N ASP A 38 -2.74 22.02 6.05
CA ASP A 38 -3.25 22.92 7.07
C ASP A 38 -4.51 22.30 7.68
N PHE A 39 -4.51 22.11 9.00
CA PHE A 39 -5.65 21.56 9.75
C PHE A 39 -6.61 22.64 10.27
N GLY A 40 -6.25 23.93 10.15
CA GLY A 40 -7.02 25.08 10.66
C GLY A 40 -7.10 25.17 12.20
N ARG A 41 -6.54 24.19 12.92
CA ARG A 41 -6.48 24.12 14.39
C ARG A 41 -5.32 23.21 14.82
N PRO A 42 -4.85 23.31 16.08
CA PRO A 42 -3.91 22.33 16.63
C PRO A 42 -4.52 20.91 16.60
N VAL A 43 -3.76 19.96 16.08
CA VAL A 43 -4.09 18.52 16.05
C VAL A 43 -2.92 17.71 16.59
N ALA A 44 -3.21 16.65 17.34
CA ALA A 44 -2.19 15.67 17.72
C ALA A 44 -1.97 14.71 16.53
N ILE A 45 -0.74 14.62 16.04
CA ILE A 45 -0.36 13.70 14.97
C ILE A 45 0.24 12.46 15.60
N GLU A 46 -0.40 11.31 15.40
CA GLU A 46 0.11 10.02 15.85
C GLU A 46 0.99 9.34 14.79
N LYS A 47 0.62 9.49 13.51
CA LYS A 47 1.26 8.79 12.40
C LYS A 47 1.21 9.63 11.13
N ILE A 48 2.27 9.53 10.33
CA ILE A 48 2.32 9.99 8.94
C ILE A 48 2.50 8.75 8.08
N LEU A 49 1.64 8.60 7.08
CA LEU A 49 1.74 7.52 6.11
C LEU A 49 2.25 8.07 4.78
N TYR A 50 3.23 7.40 4.19
CA TYR A 50 3.76 7.73 2.87
C TYR A 50 3.70 6.49 1.98
N ILE A 51 3.23 6.68 0.75
CA ILE A 51 3.12 5.64 -0.27
C ILE A 51 3.98 6.10 -1.45
N PRO A 52 5.13 5.45 -1.70
CA PRO A 52 5.90 5.71 -2.91
C PRO A 52 5.05 5.41 -4.14
N ARG A 53 5.33 6.11 -5.25
CA ARG A 53 4.74 5.76 -6.55
C ARG A 53 5.00 4.28 -6.84
N SER A 54 3.92 3.54 -7.07
CA SER A 54 3.96 2.16 -7.55
C SER A 54 3.02 2.02 -8.76
N ASP A 55 3.11 0.89 -9.44
CA ASP A 55 2.22 0.47 -10.52
C ASP A 55 0.86 -0.08 -10.03
N GLY A 56 0.55 0.10 -8.73
CA GLY A 56 -0.69 -0.40 -8.13
C GLY A 56 -0.55 -1.76 -7.46
N ASN A 57 0.68 -2.30 -7.37
CA ASN A 57 0.96 -3.58 -6.70
C ASN A 57 1.07 -3.48 -5.16
N SER A 58 0.72 -2.33 -4.58
CA SER A 58 0.67 -2.12 -3.13
C SER A 58 -0.71 -2.46 -2.55
N ILE A 59 -0.83 -2.48 -1.22
CA ILE A 59 -2.15 -2.54 -0.56
C ILE A 59 -2.90 -1.22 -0.80
N ILE A 60 -4.08 -1.32 -1.40
CA ILE A 60 -4.94 -0.19 -1.78
C ILE A 60 -6.07 -0.09 -0.76
N PHE A 61 -6.23 1.08 -0.16
CA PHE A 61 -7.32 1.38 0.77
C PHE A 61 -8.69 1.08 0.14
N GLY A 62 -9.56 0.43 0.91
CA GLY A 62 -10.92 0.06 0.51
C GLY A 62 -11.01 -1.23 -0.31
N ASN A 63 -9.90 -1.76 -0.83
CA ASN A 63 -9.92 -3.06 -1.52
C ASN A 63 -10.01 -4.21 -0.51
N GLU A 64 -10.74 -5.26 -0.89
CA GLU A 64 -10.79 -6.53 -0.16
C GLU A 64 -9.67 -7.45 -0.63
N TYR A 65 -8.93 -8.00 0.33
CA TYR A 65 -7.85 -8.95 0.10
C TYR A 65 -8.13 -10.28 0.81
N GLU A 66 -7.61 -11.37 0.26
CA GLU A 66 -7.65 -12.70 0.85
C GLU A 66 -6.24 -13.30 0.88
N LEU A 67 -5.70 -13.54 2.07
CA LEU A 67 -4.44 -14.27 2.21
C LEU A 67 -4.73 -15.76 2.21
N VAL A 68 -4.05 -16.50 1.33
CA VAL A 68 -4.08 -17.96 1.29
C VAL A 68 -2.67 -18.52 1.52
N TYR A 69 -2.60 -19.75 2.04
CA TYR A 69 -1.36 -20.52 2.12
C TYR A 69 -1.54 -21.89 1.48
N TRP A 70 -0.45 -22.45 0.96
CA TRP A 70 -0.46 -23.78 0.36
C TRP A 70 -0.32 -24.85 1.45
N ASP A 71 -1.25 -25.80 1.47
CA ASP A 71 -1.26 -26.93 2.40
C ASP A 71 -1.88 -28.15 1.73
N ASP A 72 -1.22 -29.30 1.86
CA ASP A 72 -1.63 -30.60 1.32
C ASP A 72 -2.28 -30.55 -0.09
N GLY A 73 -1.60 -29.88 -1.03
CA GLY A 73 -2.04 -29.81 -2.43
C GLY A 73 -3.15 -28.80 -2.72
N ASN A 74 -3.51 -27.93 -1.76
CA ASN A 74 -4.60 -26.97 -1.89
C ASN A 74 -4.24 -25.59 -1.30
N TRP A 75 -4.88 -24.53 -1.81
CA TRP A 75 -4.84 -23.21 -1.20
C TRP A 75 -5.87 -23.12 -0.07
N VAL A 76 -5.40 -22.82 1.14
CA VAL A 76 -6.23 -22.66 2.34
C VAL A 76 -6.29 -21.18 2.71
N SER A 77 -7.51 -20.67 2.90
CA SER A 77 -7.73 -19.25 3.24
C SER A 77 -7.45 -18.96 4.71
N LEU A 78 -6.71 -17.88 4.97
CA LEU A 78 -6.55 -17.24 6.29
C LEU A 78 -7.59 -16.13 6.53
N GLY A 79 -8.56 -16.00 5.63
CA GLY A 79 -9.66 -15.05 5.72
C GLY A 79 -9.50 -13.85 4.80
N ARG A 80 -10.54 -13.01 4.79
CA ARG A 80 -10.63 -11.80 3.98
C ARG A 80 -10.58 -10.55 4.84
N LYS A 81 -9.97 -9.49 4.32
CA LYS A 81 -9.85 -8.20 4.98
C LYS A 81 -10.00 -7.07 3.98
N THR A 82 -10.83 -6.08 4.30
CA THR A 82 -10.82 -4.79 3.61
C THR A 82 -9.68 -3.94 4.16
N ALA A 83 -8.82 -3.46 3.27
CA ALA A 83 -7.69 -2.63 3.66
C ALA A 83 -8.14 -1.26 4.17
N ASP A 84 -7.81 -0.95 5.42
CA ASP A 84 -7.94 0.37 6.03
C ASP A 84 -6.57 1.01 6.32
N ASN A 85 -5.50 0.38 5.81
CA ASN A 85 -4.12 0.81 5.91
C ASN A 85 -3.33 0.38 4.65
N ASN A 86 -2.05 0.77 4.56
CA ASN A 86 -1.15 0.30 3.49
C ASN A 86 -0.50 -1.08 3.78
N PHE A 87 -0.96 -1.77 4.81
CA PHE A 87 -0.55 -3.14 5.16
C PHE A 87 -1.77 -3.95 5.62
N LEU A 88 -1.63 -5.27 5.66
CA LEU A 88 -2.63 -6.20 6.18
C LEU A 88 -2.00 -7.07 7.25
N GLU A 89 -2.65 -7.16 8.41
CA GLU A 89 -2.23 -8.06 9.49
C GLU A 89 -3.10 -9.32 9.49
N TYR A 90 -2.47 -10.47 9.31
CA TYR A 90 -3.10 -11.79 9.50
C TYR A 90 -2.47 -12.50 10.69
N SER A 91 -3.31 -13.19 11.47
CA SER A 91 -2.90 -13.93 12.67
C SER A 91 -2.97 -15.43 12.42
N ASN A 92 -2.18 -16.21 13.17
CA ASN A 92 -2.12 -17.67 13.07
C ASN A 92 -1.61 -18.20 11.71
N CYS A 93 -0.77 -17.43 11.03
CA CYS A 93 -0.14 -17.82 9.77
C CYS A 93 0.86 -18.98 9.96
N PRO A 94 0.78 -20.08 9.20
CA PRO A 94 1.71 -21.22 9.32
C PRO A 94 3.16 -20.89 8.96
N LYS A 95 4.12 -21.28 9.81
CA LYS A 95 5.55 -21.04 9.52
C LYS A 95 6.03 -21.90 8.34
N GLY A 96 6.86 -21.32 7.47
CA GLY A 96 7.47 -22.04 6.34
C GLY A 96 6.48 -22.42 5.25
N ALA A 97 5.28 -21.84 5.24
CA ALA A 97 4.30 -22.05 4.17
C ALA A 97 4.54 -21.12 2.99
N LEU A 98 4.08 -21.55 1.81
CA LEU A 98 3.98 -20.71 0.63
C LEU A 98 2.67 -19.94 0.68
N TYR A 99 2.74 -18.62 0.51
CA TYR A 99 1.61 -17.70 0.59
C TYR A 99 1.29 -17.09 -0.76
N LEU A 100 0.03 -16.71 -0.93
CA LEU A 100 -0.43 -15.86 -2.01
C LEU A 100 -1.47 -14.89 -1.44
N LEU A 101 -1.36 -13.61 -1.80
CA LEU A 101 -2.33 -12.59 -1.40
C LEU A 101 -3.18 -12.25 -2.60
N HIS A 102 -4.48 -12.57 -2.53
CA HIS A 102 -5.42 -12.20 -3.57
C HIS A 102 -5.98 -10.82 -3.35
N ASN A 103 -6.01 -9.97 -4.38
CA ASN A 103 -6.85 -8.78 -4.37
C ASN A 103 -8.21 -9.13 -5.00
N ARG A 104 -9.26 -9.12 -4.18
CA ARG A 104 -10.62 -9.51 -4.59
C ARG A 104 -11.43 -8.35 -5.16
N THR A 105 -10.88 -7.14 -5.20
CA THR A 105 -11.54 -5.95 -5.75
C THR A 105 -10.97 -5.54 -7.10
N THR A 106 -9.64 -5.49 -7.25
CA THR A 106 -8.96 -5.04 -8.47
C THR A 106 -7.71 -5.87 -8.78
N GLY A 107 -7.19 -5.76 -10.00
CA GLY A 107 -5.90 -6.37 -10.38
C GLY A 107 -5.98 -7.89 -10.61
N ILE A 108 -4.95 -8.41 -11.27
CA ILE A 108 -4.75 -9.85 -11.50
C ILE A 108 -3.28 -10.26 -11.29
N GLU A 109 -2.41 -9.31 -10.97
CA GLU A 109 -0.99 -9.56 -10.76
C GLU A 109 -0.77 -9.94 -9.30
N GLU A 110 -0.48 -11.22 -9.09
CA GLU A 110 -0.27 -11.80 -7.77
C GLU A 110 0.95 -12.70 -7.84
N ARG A 111 1.79 -12.64 -6.80
CA ARG A 111 3.02 -13.41 -6.74
C ARG A 111 3.08 -14.18 -5.42
N ILE A 112 3.50 -15.43 -5.52
CA ILE A 112 3.69 -16.27 -4.35
C ILE A 112 4.90 -15.78 -3.55
N PHE A 113 4.85 -15.97 -2.24
CA PHE A 113 5.94 -15.58 -1.34
C PHE A 113 6.05 -16.52 -0.15
N THR A 114 7.23 -16.60 0.44
CA THR A 114 7.42 -17.12 1.79
C THR A 114 7.59 -15.96 2.76
N TYR A 115 7.29 -16.18 4.04
CA TYR A 115 7.46 -15.19 5.09
C TYR A 115 8.36 -15.75 6.19
N GLU A 116 9.59 -15.28 6.26
CA GLU A 116 10.65 -15.80 7.12
C GLU A 116 11.42 -14.65 7.75
N ASN A 117 11.79 -14.77 9.02
CA ASN A 117 12.57 -13.74 9.75
C ASN A 117 11.96 -12.32 9.70
N ASN A 118 10.62 -12.21 9.72
CA ASN A 118 9.87 -10.96 9.57
C ASN A 118 10.02 -10.28 8.19
N GLU A 119 10.44 -11.04 7.19
CA GLU A 119 10.61 -10.56 5.82
C GLU A 119 9.81 -11.40 4.83
N GLN A 120 9.32 -10.73 3.78
CA GLN A 120 8.62 -11.35 2.67
C GLN A 120 9.61 -11.65 1.54
N ILE A 121 9.65 -12.91 1.10
CA ILE A 121 10.56 -13.41 0.06
C ILE A 121 9.71 -13.85 -1.14
N TRP A 122 9.90 -13.20 -2.28
CA TRP A 122 9.12 -13.41 -3.50
C TRP A 122 9.70 -14.50 -4.41
N TRP A 123 8.83 -15.32 -5.02
CA TRP A 123 9.20 -16.44 -5.91
C TRP A 123 8.56 -16.30 -7.28
#